data_AF-A0A7S1J0E8-F1
#
_entry.id   AF-A0A7S1J0E8-F1
#
_cell.length_a   1.000
_cell.length_b   1.000
_cell.length_c   1.000
_cell.angle_alpha   90.00
_cell.angle_beta   90.00
_cell.angle_gamma   90.00
#
_symmetry.space_group_name_H-M   'P 1'
#
loop_
_entity.id
_entity.type
_entity.pdbx_description
1 polymer ?
#
loop_
_entity_poly.entity_id
_entity_poly.type
_entity_poly.pdbx_seq_one_letter_code
_entity_poly.pdbx_strand_id
1 'polypeptide(L)'
;AEQAHMQLAYLTDQCNASERAVQAEKMKVLTLQTQLEEQTMAHRELEMRLAAADGNAGPTNRTSVNDRTRHSDGPGTGAMQLQLEAQTATYAALQGRYLMALQVADQAHDQLSVLKEKLAASELQVQAERQTGTQIKS
;
A
#
# COMPACT_ATOMS: atom_id res chain seq x y z
N ALA A 1 -11.68 34.52 -25.79
CA ALA A 1 -12.28 34.87 -24.48
C ALA A 1 -13.20 33.78 -23.95
N GLU A 2 -14.47 33.67 -24.37
CA GLU A 2 -15.43 32.72 -23.74
C GLU A 2 -15.04 31.24 -23.88
N GLN A 3 -14.55 30.83 -25.06
CA GLN A 3 -14.02 29.47 -25.28
C GLN A 3 -12.78 29.16 -24.41
N ALA A 4 -11.85 30.11 -24.26
CA ALA A 4 -10.66 29.95 -23.43
C ALA A 4 -11.03 29.85 -21.94
N HIS A 5 -12.04 30.60 -21.50
CA HIS A 5 -12.59 30.50 -20.14
C HIS A 5 -13.28 29.17 -19.87
N MET A 6 -14.05 28.65 -20.83
CA MET A 6 -14.67 27.32 -20.72
C MET A 6 -13.61 26.22 -20.62
N GLN A 7 -12.55 26.29 -21.44
CA GLN A 7 -11.44 25.33 -21.40
C GLN A 7 -10.69 25.39 -20.06
N LEU A 8 -10.45 26.61 -19.55
CA LEU A 8 -9.82 26.81 -18.25
C LEU A 8 -10.62 26.14 -17.13
N ALA A 9 -11.93 26.41 -17.06
CA ALA A 9 -12.81 25.82 -16.05
C ALA A 9 -12.82 24.28 -16.11
N TYR A 10 -12.90 23.71 -17.31
CA TYR A 10 -12.83 22.26 -17.51
C TYR A 10 -11.51 21.65 -17.02
N LEU A 11 -10.37 22.28 -17.36
CA LEU A 11 -9.05 21.82 -16.89
C LEU A 11 -8.93 21.96 -15.37
N THR A 12 -9.47 23.01 -14.76
CA THR A 12 -9.52 23.17 -13.31
C THR A 12 -10.28 22.03 -12.64
N ASP A 13 -11.46 21.67 -13.17
CA ASP A 13 -12.25 20.57 -12.64
C ASP A 13 -11.53 19.22 -12.77
N GLN A 14 -10.85 18.98 -13.90
CA GLN A 14 -10.02 17.80 -14.11
C GLN A 14 -8.84 17.73 -13.14
N CYS A 15 -8.12 18.83 -12.94
CA CYS A 15 -7.05 18.92 -11.94
C CYS A 15 -7.57 18.60 -10.55
N ASN A 16 -8.65 19.25 -10.12
CA ASN A 16 -9.25 19.04 -8.80
C ASN A 16 -9.71 17.58 -8.59
N ALA A 17 -10.28 16.95 -9.63
CA ALA A 17 -10.66 15.55 -9.58
C ALA A 17 -9.43 14.63 -9.48
N SER A 18 -8.40 14.90 -10.27
CA SER A 18 -7.15 14.15 -10.26
C SER A 18 -6.38 14.30 -8.94
N GLU A 19 -6.41 15.47 -8.30
CA GLU A 19 -5.81 15.69 -6.98
C GLU A 19 -6.48 14.83 -5.91
N ARG A 20 -7.81 14.74 -5.92
CA ARG A 20 -8.55 13.86 -5.01
C ARG A 20 -8.21 12.39 -5.26
N ALA A 21 -8.06 11.98 -6.51
CA ALA A 21 -7.65 10.62 -6.86
C ALA A 21 -6.25 10.30 -6.31
N VAL A 22 -5.26 11.17 -6.53
CA VAL A 22 -3.91 11.02 -5.95
C VAL A 22 -3.95 10.93 -4.43
N GLN A 23 -4.74 11.78 -3.78
CA GLN A 23 -4.87 11.75 -2.32
C GLN A 23 -5.49 10.44 -1.82
N ALA A 24 -6.48 9.89 -2.53
CA ALA A 24 -7.08 8.60 -2.19
C ALA A 24 -6.06 7.44 -2.33
N GLU A 25 -5.26 7.43 -3.39
CA GLU A 25 -4.22 6.40 -3.58
C GLU A 25 -3.11 6.49 -2.53
N LYS A 26 -2.68 7.71 -2.17
CA LYS A 26 -1.74 7.92 -1.05
C LYS A 26 -2.28 7.36 0.27
N MET A 27 -3.56 7.58 0.56
CA MET A 27 -4.19 7.02 1.78
C MET A 27 -4.24 5.49 1.75
N LYS A 28 -4.49 4.87 0.60
CA LYS A 28 -4.43 3.41 0.45
C LYS A 28 -3.02 2.87 0.68
N VAL A 29 -2.00 3.51 0.11
CA VAL A 29 -0.58 3.15 0.32
C VAL A 29 -0.24 3.19 1.80
N LEU A 30 -0.58 4.27 2.51
CA LEU A 30 -0.35 4.39 3.95
C LEU A 30 -1.07 3.30 4.75
N THR A 31 -2.34 3.04 4.42
CA THR A 31 -3.12 1.99 5.09
C THR A 31 -2.50 0.60 4.91
N LEU A 32 -2.07 0.27 3.69
CA LEU A 32 -1.42 -1.00 3.37
C LEU A 32 -0.05 -1.12 4.04
N GLN A 33 0.70 -0.01 4.14
CA GLN A 33 1.95 0.03 4.88
C GLN A 33 1.73 -0.28 6.37
N THR A 34 0.76 0.35 7.02
CA THR A 34 0.43 0.07 8.42
C THR A 34 0.03 -1.39 8.61
N GLN A 35 -0.80 -1.95 7.72
CA GLN A 35 -1.18 -3.38 7.77
C GLN A 35 0.01 -4.31 7.62
N LEU A 36 0.99 -3.95 6.78
CA LEU A 36 2.23 -4.72 6.62
C LEU A 36 3.09 -4.67 7.87
N GLU A 37 3.24 -3.50 8.49
CA GLU A 37 3.98 -3.32 9.74
C GLU A 37 3.34 -4.14 10.87
N GLU A 38 2.02 -4.06 11.02
CA GLU A 38 1.25 -4.84 12.00
C GLU A 38 1.43 -6.35 11.78
N GLN A 39 1.32 -6.83 10.53
CA GLN A 39 1.52 -8.26 10.24
C GLN A 39 2.97 -8.70 10.47
N THR A 40 3.94 -7.85 10.17
CA THR A 40 5.36 -8.16 10.42
C THR A 40 5.62 -8.34 11.92
N MET A 41 5.01 -7.50 12.76
CA MET A 41 5.14 -7.60 14.21
C MET A 41 4.44 -8.88 14.73
N ALA A 42 3.22 -9.17 14.25
CA ALA A 42 2.49 -10.37 14.63
C ALA A 42 3.21 -11.66 14.21
N HIS A 43 3.82 -11.65 13.02
CA HIS A 43 4.62 -12.76 12.50
C HIS A 43 5.87 -13.01 13.35
N ARG A 44 6.66 -11.97 13.64
CA ARG A 44 7.83 -12.07 14.52
C ARG A 44 7.47 -12.54 15.93
N GLU A 45 6.35 -12.07 16.47
CA GLU A 45 5.88 -12.51 17.78
C GLU A 45 5.59 -14.02 17.79
N LEU A 46 4.94 -14.53 16.73
CA LEU A 46 4.65 -15.95 16.59
C LEU A 46 5.94 -16.78 16.42
N GLU A 47 6.90 -16.30 15.63
CA GLU A 47 8.22 -16.95 15.49
C GLU A 47 8.96 -17.05 16.84
N MET A 48 8.98 -15.96 17.62
CA MET A 48 9.59 -15.97 18.95
C MET A 48 8.89 -16.95 19.90
N ARG A 49 7.55 -17.02 19.87
CA ARG A 49 6.76 -17.97 20.67
C ARG A 49 7.04 -19.41 20.26
N LEU A 50 7.15 -19.69 18.95
CA LEU A 50 7.47 -21.01 18.43
C LEU A 50 8.89 -21.42 18.85
N ALA A 51 9.88 -20.54 18.68
CA ALA A 51 11.26 -20.78 19.11
C ALA A 51 11.37 -21.01 20.64
N ALA A 52 10.56 -20.31 21.45
CA ALA A 52 10.50 -20.52 22.88
C ALA A 52 9.85 -21.86 23.26
N ALA A 53 8.83 -22.29 22.51
CA ALA A 53 8.20 -23.61 22.68
C ALA A 53 9.17 -24.74 22.30
N ASP A 54 9.95 -24.56 21.24
CA ASP A 54 10.98 -25.51 20.80
C ASP A 54 12.17 -25.55 21.77
N GLY A 55 12.60 -24.40 22.31
CA GLY A 55 13.66 -24.31 23.32
C GLY A 55 13.27 -24.88 24.69
N ASN A 56 11.99 -24.78 25.06
CA ASN A 56 11.44 -25.43 26.25
C ASN A 56 11.08 -26.91 26.05
N ALA A 57 11.19 -27.44 24.82
CA ALA A 57 11.27 -28.88 24.58
C ALA A 57 12.65 -29.47 24.94
N GLY A 58 13.44 -28.76 25.77
CA GLY A 58 14.67 -29.25 26.36
C GLY A 58 14.49 -30.60 27.08
N PRO A 59 15.57 -31.40 27.21
CA PRO A 59 15.54 -32.83 27.46
C PRO A 59 15.06 -33.15 28.89
N THR A 60 13.76 -33.10 29.12
CA THR A 60 13.16 -33.52 30.38
C THR A 60 12.84 -35.01 30.30
N ASN A 61 13.82 -35.76 30.83
CA ASN A 61 13.75 -37.08 31.44
C ASN A 61 14.18 -38.29 30.61
N ARG A 62 15.42 -38.71 30.89
CA ARG A 62 15.74 -40.13 31.14
C ARG A 62 14.62 -40.73 32.00
N THR A 63 13.65 -41.42 31.41
CA THR A 63 12.96 -42.52 32.08
C THR A 63 12.29 -43.41 31.04
N SER A 64 12.65 -44.69 31.10
CA SER A 64 12.03 -45.85 30.45
C SER A 64 12.24 -46.03 28.94
N VAL A 65 12.96 -47.10 28.61
CA VAL A 65 13.25 -47.65 27.27
C VAL A 65 11.99 -48.13 26.52
N ASN A 66 10.78 -47.93 27.07
CA ASN A 66 9.53 -48.49 26.54
C ASN A 66 8.54 -47.49 25.91
N ASP A 67 8.83 -46.19 25.86
CA ASP A 67 7.97 -45.21 25.16
C ASP A 67 8.60 -44.79 23.81
N ARG A 68 8.45 -45.62 22.77
CA ARG A 68 9.05 -45.35 21.45
C ARG A 68 8.12 -44.71 20.41
N THR A 69 6.88 -44.38 20.73
CA THR A 69 5.90 -44.07 19.66
C THR A 69 5.11 -42.78 19.77
N ARG A 70 5.33 -41.92 20.77
CA ARG A 70 4.68 -40.59 20.80
C ARG A 70 5.54 -39.53 21.50
N HIS A 71 6.65 -39.14 20.89
CA HIS A 71 7.01 -37.72 20.94
C HIS A 71 6.05 -37.02 19.99
N SER A 72 4.81 -36.83 20.42
CA SER A 72 3.97 -35.81 19.80
C SER A 72 4.68 -34.49 20.06
N ASP A 73 5.08 -33.80 19.01
CA ASP A 73 5.20 -32.35 19.03
C ASP A 73 4.10 -31.83 19.96
N GLY A 74 4.46 -31.12 21.03
CA GLY A 74 3.48 -30.75 22.06
C GLY A 74 2.26 -30.13 21.36
N PRO A 75 1.02 -30.44 21.77
CA PRO A 75 -0.21 -30.16 20.99
C PRO A 75 -0.44 -28.69 20.58
N GLY A 76 0.42 -27.75 20.98
CA GLY A 76 0.45 -26.36 20.53
C GLY A 76 1.44 -26.01 19.41
N THR A 77 2.55 -26.75 19.18
CA THR A 77 3.59 -26.33 18.21
C THR A 77 3.13 -26.49 16.77
N GLY A 78 2.48 -27.61 16.42
CA GLY A 78 1.91 -27.80 15.08
C GLY A 78 0.81 -26.78 14.74
N ALA A 79 -0.02 -26.39 15.73
CA ALA A 79 -1.02 -25.34 15.54
C ALA A 79 -0.40 -23.95 15.33
N MET A 80 0.68 -23.64 16.06
CA MET A 80 1.44 -22.39 15.87
C MET A 80 2.16 -22.35 14.52
N GLN A 81 2.68 -23.49 14.03
CA GLN A 81 3.33 -23.57 12.72
C GLN A 81 2.33 -23.36 11.57
N LEU A 82 1.14 -23.97 11.65
CA LEU A 82 0.06 -23.71 10.68
C LEU A 82 -0.36 -22.23 10.67
N GLN A 83 -0.40 -21.59 11.85
CA GLN A 83 -0.68 -20.16 11.96
C GLN A 83 0.43 -19.30 11.33
N LEU A 84 1.70 -19.69 11.49
CA LEU A 84 2.85 -19.01 10.91
C LEU A 84 2.83 -19.06 9.37
N GLU A 85 2.50 -20.22 8.80
CA GLU A 85 2.31 -20.38 7.35
C GLU A 85 1.16 -19.51 6.82
N ALA A 86 0.03 -19.49 7.53
CA ALA A 86 -1.11 -18.65 7.17
C ALA A 86 -0.79 -17.14 7.22
N GLN A 87 -0.03 -16.69 8.23
CA GLN A 87 0.45 -15.31 8.32
C GLN A 87 1.45 -14.98 7.20
N THR A 88 2.35 -15.91 6.87
CA THR A 88 3.31 -15.75 5.76
C THR A 88 2.59 -15.54 4.43
N ALA A 89 1.54 -16.32 4.14
CA ALA A 89 0.71 -16.14 2.96
C ALA A 89 -0.03 -14.78 2.96
N THR A 90 -0.54 -14.37 4.13
CA THR A 90 -1.22 -13.08 4.31
C THR A 90 -0.28 -11.90 4.06
N TYR A 91 0.94 -11.97 4.59
CA TYR A 91 1.98 -10.97 4.38
C TYR A 91 2.32 -10.83 2.89
N ALA A 92 2.56 -11.94 2.18
CA ALA A 92 2.85 -11.92 0.74
C ALA A 92 1.70 -11.27 -0.07
N ALA A 93 0.45 -11.58 0.27
CA ALA A 93 -0.73 -10.99 -0.38
C ALA A 93 -0.88 -9.48 -0.08
N LEU A 94 -0.55 -9.04 1.15
CA LEU A 94 -0.52 -7.62 1.49
C LEU A 94 0.62 -6.89 0.77
N GLN A 95 1.80 -7.50 0.69
CA GLN A 95 2.96 -6.92 0.03
C GLN A 95 2.70 -6.73 -1.47
N GLY A 96 2.08 -7.70 -2.13
CA GLY A 96 1.64 -7.56 -3.53
C GLY A 96 0.65 -6.42 -3.71
N ARG A 97 -0.36 -6.31 -2.84
CA ARG A 97 -1.33 -5.19 -2.88
C ARG A 97 -0.68 -3.83 -2.66
N TYR A 98 0.27 -3.73 -1.73
CA TYR A 98 1.03 -2.50 -1.45
C TYR A 98 1.83 -2.04 -2.67
N LEU A 99 2.57 -2.96 -3.32
CA LEU A 99 3.35 -2.63 -4.52
C LEU A 99 2.46 -2.16 -5.68
N MET A 100 1.30 -2.81 -5.87
CA MET A 100 0.32 -2.37 -6.86
C MET A 100 -0.25 -0.98 -6.53
N ALA A 101 -0.53 -0.69 -5.24
CA ALA A 101 -1.03 0.62 -4.82
C ALA A 101 0.00 1.74 -5.05
N LEU A 102 1.30 1.47 -4.82
CA LEU A 102 2.37 2.42 -5.13
C LEU A 102 2.40 2.76 -6.62
N GLN A 103 2.35 1.75 -7.49
CA GLN A 103 2.35 1.96 -8.95
C GLN A 103 1.17 2.81 -9.42
N VAL A 104 -0.02 2.57 -8.84
CA VAL A 104 -1.22 3.35 -9.18
C VAL A 104 -1.12 4.78 -8.63
N ALA A 105 -0.56 4.97 -7.44
CA ALA A 105 -0.32 6.30 -6.87
C ALA A 105 0.67 7.12 -7.73
N ASP A 106 1.75 6.51 -8.21
CA ASP A 106 2.73 7.13 -9.09
C ASP A 106 2.08 7.54 -10.42
N GLN A 107 1.32 6.63 -11.06
CA GLN A 107 0.60 6.94 -12.31
C GLN A 107 -0.41 8.08 -12.15
N ALA A 108 -1.16 8.09 -11.05
CA ALA A 108 -2.11 9.18 -10.77
C ALA A 108 -1.38 10.51 -10.56
N HIS A 109 -0.19 10.48 -9.93
CA HIS A 109 0.63 11.66 -9.72
C HIS A 109 1.18 12.23 -11.03
N ASP A 110 1.68 11.38 -11.92
CA ASP A 110 2.17 11.78 -13.24
C ASP A 110 1.06 12.42 -14.08
N GLN A 111 -0.13 11.81 -14.09
CA GLN A 111 -1.32 12.36 -14.78
C GLN A 111 -1.70 13.74 -14.25
N LEU A 112 -1.70 13.91 -12.92
CA LEU A 112 -1.95 15.19 -12.29
C LEU A 112 -0.90 16.25 -12.70
N SER A 113 0.38 15.87 -12.74
CA SER A 113 1.47 16.77 -13.13
C SER A 113 1.23 17.36 -14.53
N VAL A 114 0.91 16.49 -15.50
CA VAL A 114 0.59 16.90 -16.87
C VAL A 114 -0.65 17.79 -16.94
N LEU A 115 -1.69 17.50 -16.15
CA LEU A 115 -2.89 18.35 -16.09
C LEU A 115 -2.59 19.74 -15.51
N LYS A 116 -1.74 19.82 -14.48
CA LYS A 116 -1.32 21.10 -13.89
C LYS A 116 -0.52 21.96 -14.87
N GLU A 117 0.37 21.36 -15.65
CA GLU A 117 1.10 22.09 -16.70
C GLU A 117 0.14 22.66 -17.75
N LYS A 118 -0.83 21.85 -18.20
CA LYS A 118 -1.88 22.30 -19.15
C LYS A 118 -2.74 23.41 -18.56
N LEU A 119 -3.09 23.31 -17.27
CA LEU A 119 -3.85 24.32 -16.56
C LEU A 119 -3.08 25.64 -16.53
N ALA A 120 -1.81 25.62 -16.11
CA ALA A 120 -0.97 26.81 -16.06
C ALA A 120 -0.81 27.47 -17.45
N ALA A 121 -0.61 26.68 -18.50
CA ALA A 121 -0.56 27.19 -19.87
C ALA A 121 -1.88 27.87 -20.28
N SER A 122 -3.02 27.26 -19.94
CA SER A 122 -4.35 27.82 -20.21
C SER A 122 -4.62 29.10 -19.40
N GLU A 123 -4.17 29.18 -18.15
CA GLU A 123 -4.26 30.37 -17.31
C GLU A 123 -3.50 31.55 -17.93
N LEU A 124 -2.27 31.30 -18.38
CA LEU A 124 -1.44 32.29 -19.08
C LEU A 124 -2.08 32.77 -20.38
N GLN A 125 -2.64 31.86 -21.18
CA GLN A 125 -3.35 32.21 -22.41
C GLN A 125 -4.54 33.14 -22.10
N VAL A 126 -5.38 32.77 -21.13
CA VAL A 126 -6.53 33.58 -20.73
C VAL A 126 -6.11 34.96 -20.22
N GLN A 127 -5.03 35.04 -19.44
CA GLN A 127 -4.50 36.31 -18.95
C GLN A 127 -4.00 37.20 -20.09
N ALA A 128 -3.29 36.62 -21.06
CA ALA A 128 -2.80 37.35 -22.22
C ALA A 128 -3.95 37.83 -23.12
N GLU A 129 -4.96 37.00 -23.40
CA GLU A 129 -6.16 37.42 -24.16
C GLU A 129 -6.90 38.59 -23.50
N ARG A 130 -6.96 38.60 -22.16
CA ARG A 130 -7.57 39.70 -21.40
C ARG A 130 -6.78 40.99 -21.51
N GLN A 131 -5.45 40.92 -21.55
CA GLN A 131 -4.58 42.10 -21.64
C GLN A 131 -4.56 42.69 -23.05
N THR A 132 -4.52 41.85 -24.09
CA THR A 132 -4.42 42.32 -25.48
C THR A 132 -5.77 42.61 -26.10
N GLY A 133 -6.86 42.07 -25.55
CA GLY A 133 -8.18 42.09 -26.17
C GLY A 133 -8.26 41.26 -27.45
N THR A 134 -7.23 40.46 -27.75
CA THR A 134 -7.13 39.62 -28.95
C THR A 134 -7.15 38.15 -28.58
N GLN A 135 -7.81 37.34 -29.39
CA GLN A 135 -7.84 35.90 -29.20
C GLN A 135 -6.47 35.30 -29.60
N ILE A 136 -5.85 34.56 -28.68
CA ILE A 136 -4.61 33.84 -28.94
C ILE A 136 -5.01 32.45 -29.41
N LYS A 137 -4.69 32.13 -30.67
CA LYS A 137 -4.92 30.79 -31.21
C LYS A 137 -3.93 29.80 -30.59
N SER A 138 -4.37 28.55 -30.44
CA SER A 138 -3.63 27.43 -29.84
C SER A 138 -2.26 27.22 -30.47
#